data_AF-A0A450YZG7-F1
#
_entry.id   AF-A0A450YZG7-F1
#
_cell.length_a   1.000
_cell.length_b   1.000
_cell.length_c   1.000
_cell.angle_alpha   90.00
_cell.angle_beta   90.00
_cell.angle_gamma   90.00
#
_symmetry.space_group_name_H-M   'P 1'
#
loop_
_entity.id
_entity.type
_entity.pdbx_description
1 polymer ?
#
loop_
_entity_poly.entity_id
_entity_poly.type
_entity_poly.pdbx_seq_one_letter_code
_entity_poly.pdbx_strand_id
1 'polypeptide(L)' 'VYTIPIQIPPGVAGMQSDLAITYNSNAGNGLLGVGFSLSGLSTITRCGQTIAQNRVKGGAVTNPGEKT' A
#
# COMPACT_ATOMS: atom_id res chain seq x y z
N VAL A 1 11.79 -10.32 3.01
CA VAL A 1 11.42 -9.28 2.02
C VAL A 1 12.65 -9.02 1.16
N TYR A 2 12.51 -9.06 -0.16
CA TYR A 2 13.57 -8.78 -1.14
C TYR A 2 13.21 -7.51 -1.91
N THR A 3 14.17 -6.61 -2.13
CA THR A 3 13.90 -5.28 -2.70
C THR A 3 14.74 -5.05 -3.95
N ILE A 4 14.09 -4.59 -5.02
CA ILE A 4 14.70 -4.25 -6.30
C ILE A 4 14.48 -2.76 -6.54
N PRO A 5 15.51 -1.91 -6.38
CA PRO A 5 15.38 -0.47 -6.55
C PRO A 5 15.12 -0.13 -8.03
N ILE A 6 14.22 0.82 -8.27
CA ILE A 6 13.96 1.35 -9.62
C ILE A 6 14.78 2.62 -9.78
N GLN A 7 15.73 2.60 -10.71
CA GLN A 7 16.53 3.77 -11.02
C GLN A 7 15.67 4.76 -11.82
N ILE A 8 15.46 5.94 -11.24
CA ILE A 8 14.77 7.05 -11.88
C ILE A 8 15.65 8.30 -11.85
N PRO A 9 15.59 9.14 -12.90
CA PRO A 9 16.32 10.40 -12.92
C PRO A 9 15.81 11.36 -11.85
N PRO A 10 16.64 12.29 -11.37
CA PRO A 10 16.21 13.35 -10.45
C PRO A 10 15.13 14.22 -11.12
N GLY A 11 14.07 14.53 -10.37
CA GLY A 11 13.00 15.42 -10.81
C GLY A 11 13.38 16.89 -10.71
N VAL A 12 12.41 17.76 -11.03
CA VAL A 12 12.56 19.22 -10.94
C VAL A 12 12.96 19.61 -9.51
N ALA A 13 13.90 20.55 -9.40
CA ALA A 13 14.48 20.99 -8.12
C ALA A 13 15.14 19.87 -7.29
N GLY A 14 15.57 18.76 -7.91
CA GLY A 14 16.26 17.66 -7.22
C GLY A 14 15.31 16.73 -6.45
N MET A 15 14.00 16.85 -6.66
CA MET A 15 13.02 15.95 -6.05
C MET A 15 13.06 14.59 -6.76
N GLN A 16 13.70 13.60 -6.14
CA GLN A 16 13.72 12.22 -6.62
C GLN A 16 12.82 11.38 -5.72
N SER A 17 11.86 10.66 -6.32
CA SER A 17 11.07 9.67 -5.57
C SER A 17 11.88 8.39 -5.35
N ASP A 18 11.76 7.79 -4.18
CA ASP A 18 12.36 6.48 -3.90
C ASP A 18 11.33 5.39 -4.25
N LEU A 19 11.56 4.68 -5.36
CA LEU A 19 10.64 3.67 -5.89
C LEU A 19 11.35 2.32 -5.98
N ALA A 20 10.69 1.25 -5.52
CA ALA A 20 11.25 -0.10 -5.58
C ALA A 20 10.17 -1.17 -5.73
N ILE A 21 10.52 -2.28 -6.38
CA ILE A 21 9.71 -3.50 -6.35
C ILE A 21 10.14 -4.30 -5.14
N THR A 22 9.19 -4.70 -4.30
CA THR A 22 9.43 -5.53 -3.13
C THR A 22 8.74 -6.87 -3.28
N TYR A 23 9.45 -7.96 -2.97
CA TYR A 23 8.93 -9.32 -2.94
C TYR A 23 8.91 -9.87 -1.51
N ASN A 24 7.79 -10.46 -1.11
CA ASN A 24 7.61 -11.19 0.13
C ASN A 24 6.74 -12.42 -0.13
N SER A 25 7.28 -13.62 0.08
CA SER A 25 6.57 -14.88 -0.14
C SER A 25 5.35 -15.06 0.78
N ASN A 26 5.29 -14.36 1.91
CA ASN A 26 4.14 -14.36 2.81
C ASN A 26 3.15 -13.22 2.54
N ALA A 27 3.43 -12.33 1.58
CA ALA A 27 2.51 -11.26 1.24
C ALA A 27 1.39 -11.76 0.31
N GLY A 28 0.20 -11.17 0.50
CA GLY A 28 -0.96 -11.43 -0.35
C GLY A 28 -0.83 -10.83 -1.75
N ASN A 29 -1.96 -10.70 -2.44
CA ASN A 29 -2.00 -10.12 -3.78
C ASN A 29 -1.85 -8.60 -3.72
N GLY A 30 -0.81 -8.07 -4.37
CA GLY A 30 -0.54 -6.64 -4.52
C GLY A 30 -0.76 -6.13 -5.94
N LEU A 31 -0.37 -4.88 -6.20
CA LEU A 31 -0.46 -4.24 -7.52
C LEU A 31 0.27 -5.04 -8.62
N LEU A 32 1.33 -5.76 -8.25
CA LEU A 32 2.20 -6.51 -9.15
C LEU A 32 1.97 -8.03 -9.07
N GLY A 33 0.90 -8.47 -8.41
CA GLY A 33 0.58 -9.88 -8.19
C GLY A 33 0.91 -10.39 -6.80
N VAL A 34 0.75 -11.70 -6.59
CA VAL A 34 0.97 -12.35 -5.29
C VAL A 34 2.43 -12.27 -4.89
N GLY A 35 2.67 -11.77 -3.66
CA GLY A 35 4.00 -11.63 -3.11
C GLY A 35 4.79 -10.44 -3.66
N PHE A 36 4.32 -9.75 -4.70
CA PHE A 36 4.98 -8.57 -5.25
C PHE A 36 4.20 -7.28 -4.94
N SER A 37 4.92 -6.25 -4.52
CA SER A 37 4.38 -4.90 -4.32
C SER A 37 5.34 -3.83 -4.84
N LEU A 38 4.79 -2.66 -5.14
CA LEU A 38 5.54 -1.46 -5.53
C LEU A 38 5.58 -0.52 -4.32
N SER A 39 6.78 -0.24 -3.79
CA SER A 39 7.00 0.71 -2.70
C SER A 39 7.36 2.09 -3.24
N GLY A 40 7.09 3.14 -2.46
CA GLY A 40 7.34 4.54 -2.85
C GLY A 40 6.12 5.29 -3.39
N LEU A 41 5.00 4.58 -3.55
CA LEU A 41 3.72 5.19 -3.92
C LEU A 41 2.90 5.54 -2.67
N SER A 42 2.09 6.59 -2.80
CA SER A 42 1.02 6.89 -1.85
C SER A 42 -0.23 6.10 -2.24
N THR A 43 -0.82 5.38 -1.29
CA THR A 43 -2.04 4.60 -1.52
C THR A 43 -3.18 5.14 -0.68
N ILE A 44 -4.32 5.43 -1.31
CA ILE A 44 -5.57 5.70 -0.59
C ILE A 44 -6.25 4.36 -0.36
N THR A 45 -6.31 3.93 0.89
CA THR A 45 -7.07 2.75 1.30
C THR A 45 -8.39 3.18 1.93
N ARG A 46 -9.41 2.33 1.83
CA ARG A 46 -10.64 2.56 2.58
C ARG A 46 -10.35 2.32 4.06
N CYS A 47 -10.59 3.34 4.87
CA CYS A 47 -10.57 3.23 6.33
C CYS A 47 -11.96 2.80 6.85
N GLY A 48 -11.99 2.21 8.04
CA GLY A 48 -13.25 1.95 8.73
C GLY A 48 -14.01 3.22 9.03
N GLN A 49 -15.34 3.15 8.86
CA GLN A 49 -16.22 4.26 9.23
C GLN A 49 -16.27 4.36 10.75
N THR A 50 -15.99 5.55 11.27
CA THR A 50 -16.07 5.83 12.72
C THR A 50 -17.18 6.82 13.01
N ILE A 51 -17.80 6.75 14.19
CA ILE A 51 -18.84 7.71 14.59
C ILE A 51 -18.25 9.13 14.64
N ALA A 52 -16.99 9.27 15.05
CA ALA A 52 -16.30 10.56 15.14
C ALA A 52 -16.12 11.24 13.77
N GLN A 53 -15.76 10.48 12.73
CA GLN A 53 -15.48 11.02 11.39
C GLN A 53 -16.73 11.03 10.49
N ASN A 54 -17.58 10.01 10.62
CA ASN A 54 -18.69 9.76 9.69
C ASN A 54 -20.07 9.99 10.30
N ARG A 55 -20.17 10.27 11.62
CA ARG A 55 -21.44 10.44 12.37
C ARG A 55 -22.42 9.26 12.28
N VAL A 56 -21.96 8.13 11.75
CA VAL A 56 -22.70 6.88 11.60
C VAL A 56 -21.80 5.76 12.10
N LYS A 57 -22.37 4.76 12.79
CA LYS A 57 -21.64 3.56 13.18
C LYS A 57 -21.34 2.76 11.92
N GLY A 58 -20.06 2.68 11.55
CA GLY A 58 -19.61 1.82 10.47
C GLY A 58 -19.92 0.35 10.73
N GLY A 59 -20.32 -0.38 9.70
CA GLY A 59 -20.18 -1.83 9.70
C GLY A 59 -18.69 -2.19 9.84
N ALA A 60 -18.37 -3.32 10.45
CA ALA A 60 -16.99 -3.80 10.50
C ALA A 60 -16.48 -4.00 9.07
N VAL A 61 -15.60 -3.11 8.60
CA VAL A 61 -14.84 -3.36 7.37
C VAL A 61 -13.68 -4.26 7.76
N THR A 62 -13.86 -5.56 7.57
CA THR A 62 -12.76 -6.51 7.69
C THR A 62 -11.87 -6.36 6.47
N ASN A 63 -10.56 -6.29 6.67
CA ASN A 63 -9.62 -6.43 5.57
C ASN A 63 -9.80 -7.84 4.96
N PRO A 64 -9.64 -8.03 3.63
CA PRO A 64 -9.67 -9.35 3.02
C PRO A 64 -8.51 -10.19 3.59
N GLY A 65 -8.77 -10.97 4.63
CA GLY A 65 -7.76 -11.73 5.37
C GLY A 65 -7.94 -11.74 6.90
N GLU A 66 -8.76 -10.84 7.46
CA GLU A 66 -9.11 -10.88 8.87
C GLU A 66 -10.40 -11.69 9.05
N LYS A 67 -10.24 -13.01 9.26
CA LYS A 67 -11.34 -13.87 9.73
C LYS A 67 -11.58 -13.58 11.21
N THR A 68 -12.83 -13.29 11.54
CA THR A 68 -13.40 -13.45 12.89
C THR A 68 -13.13 -14.82 13.45
#